data_AF-A0A150LQN1-F1
#
_entry.id   AF-A0A150LQN1-F1
#
_cell.length_a   1.000
_cell.length_b   1.000
_cell.length_c   1.000
_cell.angle_alpha   90.00
_cell.angle_beta   90.00
_cell.angle_gamma   90.00
#
_symmetry.space_group_name_H-M   'P 1'
#
loop_
_entity.id
_entity.type
_entity.pdbx_description
1 polymer ?
#
loop_
_entity_poly.entity_id
_entity_poly.type
_entity_poly.pdbx_seq_one_letter_code
_entity_poly.pdbx_strand_id
1 'polypeptide(L)'
;MDRLLTPGVLEGLAERARPWAKQGKTATYIPALSGADPEVFSAALFTVDGLSRTAGDRPAAFTLQSVSKVFMLAYVLEQKGEERLFSKVGMEPTGEPFHSLENLQFDAYAMPPNPLVNAGALAVTGLAEGKDLEEKWALFQAFVRRLAGKEIAFNREVAESEYEHAFLNRSFCYFLKQHGIIEGDVEELIALYSRQCALEMDCLLLARIGAVFAGGGRDPETGKGLISEKTARICRALMASCGMYNASGEFAVKAGVPAKSGVSGCIMAVIPGRLGIGVYSPGLDEKGNSLGGWKFLELLNQEYRIGIY
;
A
#
# COMPACT_ATOMS: atom_id res chain seq x y z
N MET A 1 -16.22 -19.46 2.05
CA MET A 1 -15.17 -18.68 2.73
C MET A 1 -14.57 -19.50 3.87
N ASP A 2 -15.40 -20.27 4.56
CA ASP A 2 -15.05 -21.14 5.70
C ASP A 2 -13.85 -22.07 5.45
N ARG A 3 -13.68 -22.57 4.22
CA ARG A 3 -12.52 -23.41 3.86
C ARG A 3 -11.17 -22.69 3.92
N LEU A 4 -11.12 -21.38 3.64
CA LEU A 4 -9.87 -20.58 3.69
C LEU A 4 -9.38 -20.35 5.13
N LEU A 5 -10.30 -20.38 6.10
CA LEU A 5 -10.00 -20.18 7.51
C LEU A 5 -9.79 -21.50 8.27
N THR A 6 -9.93 -22.64 7.59
CA THR A 6 -9.65 -23.97 8.14
C THR A 6 -8.20 -24.03 8.63
N PRO A 7 -7.96 -24.59 9.83
CA PRO A 7 -6.59 -24.78 10.33
C PRO A 7 -5.69 -25.49 9.31
N GLY A 8 -4.46 -25.01 9.14
CA GLY A 8 -3.45 -25.60 8.25
C GLY A 8 -3.53 -25.19 6.77
N VAL A 9 -4.66 -24.68 6.28
CA VAL A 9 -4.77 -24.25 4.87
C VAL A 9 -3.82 -23.10 4.56
N LEU A 10 -3.85 -22.05 5.38
CA LEU A 10 -3.01 -20.87 5.18
C LEU A 10 -1.52 -21.21 5.34
N GLU A 11 -1.20 -22.09 6.28
CA GLU A 11 0.17 -22.58 6.53
C GLU A 11 0.69 -23.38 5.33
N GLY A 12 -0.13 -24.27 4.77
CA GLY A 12 0.24 -25.03 3.56
C GLY A 12 0.47 -24.16 2.33
N LEU A 13 -0.30 -23.08 2.17
CA LEU A 13 -0.08 -22.08 1.10
C LEU A 13 1.21 -21.29 1.35
N ALA A 14 1.47 -20.89 2.60
CA ALA A 14 2.68 -20.17 2.99
C ALA A 14 3.94 -21.00 2.71
N GLU A 15 3.96 -22.27 3.11
CA GLU A 15 5.11 -23.17 2.88
C GLU A 15 5.37 -23.42 1.39
N ARG A 16 4.34 -23.41 0.54
CA ARG A 16 4.51 -23.52 -0.92
C ARG A 16 4.97 -22.23 -1.59
N ALA A 17 4.68 -21.08 -0.98
CA ALA A 17 5.14 -19.78 -1.47
C ALA A 17 6.56 -19.46 -0.99
N ARG A 18 6.97 -19.93 0.18
CA ARG A 18 8.28 -19.67 0.81
C ARG A 18 9.50 -19.90 -0.12
N PRO A 19 9.57 -20.95 -0.96
CA PRO A 19 10.70 -21.13 -1.88
C PRO A 19 10.90 -20.00 -2.89
N TRP A 20 9.87 -19.20 -3.16
CA TRP A 20 9.95 -18.04 -4.05
C TRP A 20 10.53 -16.81 -3.35
N ALA A 21 10.39 -16.69 -2.03
CA ALA A 21 11.02 -15.62 -1.23
C ALA A 21 12.55 -15.64 -1.40
N LYS A 22 13.14 -16.84 -1.36
CA LYS A 22 14.60 -17.07 -1.46
C LYS A 22 15.21 -16.66 -2.80
N GLN A 23 14.39 -16.47 -3.84
CA GLN A 23 14.85 -16.10 -5.18
C GLN A 23 14.97 -14.57 -5.35
N GLY A 24 14.36 -13.80 -4.44
CA GLY A 24 14.35 -12.35 -4.49
C GLY A 24 15.54 -11.71 -3.79
N LYS A 25 15.63 -10.39 -3.94
CA LYS A 25 16.59 -9.55 -3.21
C LYS A 25 15.85 -8.52 -2.38
N THR A 26 16.37 -8.21 -1.20
CA THR A 26 15.81 -7.15 -0.36
C THR A 26 16.09 -5.77 -0.97
N ALA A 27 15.28 -4.78 -0.60
CA ALA A 27 15.52 -3.41 -1.01
C ALA A 27 16.79 -2.84 -0.36
N THR A 28 17.66 -2.24 -1.17
CA THR A 28 18.97 -1.73 -0.75
C THR A 28 19.21 -0.26 -1.09
N TYR A 29 18.20 0.45 -1.62
CA TYR A 29 18.34 1.86 -1.98
C TYR A 29 18.47 2.80 -0.78
N ILE A 30 18.03 2.34 0.41
CA ILE A 30 18.33 2.96 1.70
C ILE A 30 18.96 1.95 2.66
N PRO A 31 19.94 2.38 3.50
CA PRO A 31 20.58 1.52 4.48
C PRO A 31 19.60 0.81 5.43
N ALA A 32 18.55 1.50 5.90
CA ALA A 32 17.62 0.99 6.91
C ALA A 32 16.77 -0.21 6.45
N LEU A 33 16.66 -0.47 5.13
CA LEU A 33 15.94 -1.64 4.59
C LEU A 33 16.84 -2.84 4.31
N SER A 34 18.16 -2.64 4.28
CA SER A 34 19.13 -3.66 3.83
C SER A 34 19.25 -4.87 4.78
N GLY A 35 18.85 -4.71 6.05
CA GLY A 35 18.99 -5.74 7.08
C GLY A 35 17.85 -6.76 7.15
N ALA A 36 16.83 -6.67 6.31
CA ALA A 36 15.73 -7.63 6.30
C ALA A 36 16.22 -9.03 5.87
N ASP A 37 15.70 -10.08 6.51
CA ASP A 37 15.96 -11.46 6.10
C ASP A 37 15.09 -11.81 4.87
N PRO A 38 15.70 -12.08 3.69
CA PRO A 38 14.96 -12.38 2.46
C PRO A 38 14.14 -13.67 2.54
N GLU A 39 14.45 -14.59 3.47
CA GLU A 39 13.76 -15.86 3.60
C GLU A 39 12.47 -15.79 4.42
N VAL A 40 12.23 -14.66 5.08
CA VAL A 40 11.01 -14.45 5.87
C VAL A 40 9.79 -14.48 4.96
N PHE A 41 8.79 -15.23 5.40
CA PHE A 41 7.47 -15.27 4.80
C PHE A 41 6.41 -15.25 5.89
N SER A 42 5.48 -14.32 5.82
CA SER A 42 4.28 -14.33 6.65
C SER A 42 3.07 -13.84 5.87
N ALA A 43 1.91 -14.37 6.22
CA ALA A 43 0.63 -13.95 5.66
C ALA A 43 -0.45 -13.94 6.73
N ALA A 44 -1.47 -13.11 6.52
CA ALA A 44 -2.68 -13.07 7.33
C ALA A 44 -3.91 -12.83 6.47
N LEU A 45 -5.03 -13.41 6.91
CA LEU A 45 -6.37 -13.15 6.41
C LEU A 45 -7.19 -12.50 7.52
N PHE A 46 -8.01 -11.52 7.17
CA PHE A 46 -8.99 -10.92 8.07
C PHE A 46 -10.30 -10.70 7.32
N THR A 47 -11.38 -11.31 7.77
CA THR A 47 -12.66 -11.29 7.07
C THR A 47 -13.51 -10.09 7.47
N VAL A 48 -14.47 -9.73 6.61
CA VAL A 48 -15.40 -8.61 6.88
C VAL A 48 -16.33 -8.86 8.07
N ASP A 49 -16.42 -10.10 8.55
CA ASP A 49 -17.16 -10.55 9.74
C ASP A 49 -16.26 -10.82 10.96
N GLY A 50 -15.00 -10.37 10.94
CA GLY A 50 -14.14 -10.32 12.14
C GLY A 50 -13.30 -11.57 12.41
N LEU A 51 -13.32 -12.58 11.53
CA LEU A 51 -12.48 -13.76 11.67
C LEU A 51 -11.09 -13.53 11.08
N SER A 52 -10.06 -14.09 11.72
CA SER A 52 -8.70 -13.95 11.23
C SER A 52 -7.83 -15.19 11.40
N ARG A 53 -6.80 -15.28 10.55
CA ARG A 53 -5.79 -16.34 10.53
C ARG A 53 -4.45 -15.77 10.10
N THR A 54 -3.37 -16.32 10.63
CA THR A 54 -1.99 -15.98 10.27
C THR A 54 -1.19 -17.25 9.98
N ALA A 55 -0.17 -17.13 9.13
CA ALA A 55 0.74 -18.21 8.73
C ALA A 55 2.18 -17.70 8.58
N GLY A 56 3.13 -18.63 8.62
CA GLY A 56 4.56 -18.35 8.47
C GLY A 56 5.20 -17.73 9.71
N ASP A 57 6.20 -16.88 9.49
CA ASP A 57 7.15 -16.45 10.52
C ASP A 57 6.62 -15.37 11.47
N ARG A 58 5.53 -14.69 11.08
CA ARG A 58 4.78 -13.70 11.89
C ARG A 58 5.69 -12.65 12.55
N PRO A 59 6.51 -11.90 11.78
CA PRO A 59 7.35 -10.84 12.34
C PRO A 59 6.49 -9.78 13.05
N ALA A 60 7.04 -9.17 14.09
CA ALA A 60 6.32 -8.22 14.93
C ALA A 60 5.84 -6.97 14.17
N ALA A 61 6.66 -6.46 13.24
CA ALA A 61 6.29 -5.37 12.36
C ALA A 61 7.24 -5.26 11.15
N PHE A 62 6.78 -4.56 10.13
CA PHE A 62 7.56 -4.09 8.98
C PHE A 62 7.02 -2.73 8.53
N THR A 63 7.84 -1.96 7.82
CA THR A 63 7.40 -0.68 7.24
C THR A 63 6.52 -0.89 6.02
N LEU A 64 5.48 -0.08 5.86
CA LEU A 64 4.49 -0.24 4.78
C LEU A 64 4.97 0.21 3.42
N GLN A 65 5.90 1.17 3.39
CA GLN A 65 6.42 1.74 2.16
C GLN A 65 5.28 2.21 1.24
N SER A 66 5.32 1.90 -0.05
CA SER A 66 4.29 2.29 -1.02
C SER A 66 2.88 1.74 -0.73
N VAL A 67 2.68 0.80 0.19
CA VAL A 67 1.33 0.40 0.64
C VAL A 67 0.61 1.54 1.34
N SER A 68 1.37 2.39 2.04
CA SER A 68 0.86 3.58 2.73
C SER A 68 0.14 4.58 1.80
N LYS A 69 0.43 4.57 0.48
CA LYS A 69 -0.23 5.42 -0.52
C LYS A 69 -1.73 5.21 -0.55
N VAL A 70 -2.20 3.98 -0.34
CA VAL A 70 -3.63 3.66 -0.28
C VAL A 70 -4.28 4.33 0.93
N PHE A 71 -3.56 4.43 2.04
CA PHE A 71 -4.08 5.03 3.27
C PHE A 71 -4.14 6.55 3.16
N MET A 72 -3.10 7.17 2.59
CA MET A 72 -3.08 8.61 2.32
C MET A 72 -4.15 8.99 1.28
N LEU A 73 -4.33 8.18 0.23
CA LEU A 73 -5.44 8.34 -0.72
C LEU A 73 -6.80 8.31 -0.02
N ALA A 74 -7.05 7.31 0.82
CA ALA A 74 -8.31 7.21 1.56
C ALA A 74 -8.52 8.39 2.51
N TYR A 75 -7.48 8.81 3.22
CA TYR A 75 -7.51 9.96 4.12
C TYR A 75 -7.89 11.25 3.37
N VAL A 76 -7.22 11.56 2.26
CA VAL A 76 -7.48 12.78 1.50
C VAL A 76 -8.85 12.73 0.82
N LEU A 77 -9.30 11.57 0.33
CA LEU A 77 -10.66 11.43 -0.21
C LEU A 77 -11.74 11.77 0.83
N GLU A 78 -11.58 11.32 2.08
CA GLU A 78 -12.53 11.62 3.15
C GLU A 78 -12.50 13.10 3.56
N GLN A 79 -11.36 13.79 3.41
CA GLN A 79 -11.22 15.20 3.78
C GLN A 79 -11.62 16.18 2.68
N LYS A 80 -11.18 15.92 1.45
CA LYS A 80 -11.25 16.87 0.34
C LYS A 80 -12.27 16.46 -0.73
N GLY A 81 -12.74 15.21 -0.69
CA GLY A 81 -13.62 14.66 -1.70
C GLY A 81 -12.91 14.31 -3.01
N GLU A 82 -13.63 13.59 -3.86
CA GLU A 82 -13.15 13.10 -5.15
C GLU A 82 -12.74 14.23 -6.11
N GLU A 83 -13.60 15.24 -6.27
CA GLU A 83 -13.38 16.33 -7.22
C GLU A 83 -12.06 17.06 -6.98
N ARG A 84 -11.81 17.42 -5.72
CA ARG A 84 -10.58 18.13 -5.35
C ARG A 84 -9.34 17.25 -5.54
N LEU A 85 -9.41 15.97 -5.17
CA LEU A 85 -8.29 15.05 -5.34
C LEU A 85 -7.93 14.87 -6.82
N PHE A 86 -8.92 14.53 -7.65
CA PHE A 86 -8.68 14.21 -9.05
C PHE A 86 -8.51 15.44 -9.96
N SER A 87 -8.66 16.66 -9.41
CA SER A 87 -8.13 17.87 -10.06
C SER A 87 -6.59 17.96 -10.05
N LYS A 88 -5.91 17.16 -9.22
CA LYS A 88 -4.45 17.20 -9.01
C LYS A 88 -3.72 15.93 -9.49
N VAL A 89 -4.45 14.84 -9.73
CA VAL A 89 -3.90 13.53 -10.11
C VAL A 89 -4.94 12.77 -10.94
N GLY A 90 -4.51 12.01 -11.94
CA GLY A 90 -5.37 11.18 -12.76
C GLY A 90 -5.84 9.89 -12.09
N MET A 91 -6.44 8.99 -12.87
CA MET A 91 -6.92 7.67 -12.44
C MET A 91 -6.34 6.50 -13.24
N GLU A 92 -5.50 6.78 -14.24
CA GLU A 92 -5.13 5.81 -15.26
C GLU A 92 -3.82 5.08 -14.92
N PRO A 93 -3.68 3.79 -15.29
CA PRO A 93 -2.42 3.07 -15.15
C PRO A 93 -1.35 3.64 -16.08
N THR A 94 -0.08 3.35 -15.77
CA THR A 94 1.07 3.70 -16.62
C THR A 94 1.75 2.48 -17.18
N GLY A 95 2.31 2.58 -18.39
CA GLY A 95 3.24 1.59 -18.93
C GLY A 95 4.66 1.73 -18.37
N GLU A 96 5.04 2.93 -17.95
CA GLU A 96 6.40 3.23 -17.48
C GLU A 96 6.60 3.02 -15.97
N PRO A 97 7.86 2.76 -15.53
CA PRO A 97 8.20 2.58 -14.12
C PRO A 97 7.64 3.68 -13.21
N PHE A 98 7.24 3.29 -12.00
CA PHE A 98 6.63 4.20 -11.00
C PHE A 98 7.52 5.38 -10.57
N HIS A 99 8.82 5.29 -10.87
CA HIS A 99 9.85 6.29 -10.60
C HIS A 99 10.30 7.05 -11.87
N SER A 100 9.70 6.76 -13.02
CA SER A 100 10.07 7.42 -14.28
C SER A 100 9.60 8.88 -14.29
N LEU A 101 10.51 9.79 -14.65
CA LEU A 101 10.20 11.18 -14.96
C LEU A 101 9.42 11.32 -16.27
N GLU A 102 9.50 10.32 -17.16
CA GLU A 102 8.82 10.34 -18.46
C GLU A 102 7.30 10.36 -18.29
N ASN A 103 6.78 9.71 -17.25
CA ASN A 103 5.35 9.76 -16.89
C ASN A 103 4.80 11.17 -16.66
N LEU A 104 5.67 12.15 -16.37
CA LEU A 104 5.30 13.54 -16.17
C LEU A 104 5.38 14.40 -17.44
N GLN A 105 5.96 13.86 -18.52
CA GLN A 105 6.20 14.58 -19.78
C GLN A 105 5.09 14.40 -20.82
N PHE A 106 4.14 13.49 -20.60
CA PHE A 106 3.15 13.11 -21.62
C PHE A 106 1.88 13.96 -21.66
N ASP A 107 1.66 14.84 -20.68
CA ASP A 107 0.47 15.71 -20.66
C ASP A 107 0.85 17.19 -20.55
N ALA A 108 0.11 18.06 -21.24
CA ALA A 108 0.31 19.51 -21.27
C ALA A 108 0.21 20.17 -19.89
N TYR A 109 -0.29 19.43 -18.89
CA TYR A 109 -0.57 19.89 -17.53
C TYR A 109 0.30 19.25 -16.45
N ALA A 110 1.30 18.41 -16.80
CA ALA A 110 2.21 17.79 -15.83
C ALA A 110 1.49 16.97 -14.72
N MET A 111 0.25 16.53 -14.99
CA MET A 111 -0.57 15.84 -14.02
C MET A 111 -0.06 14.40 -13.82
N PRO A 112 0.19 13.96 -12.56
CA PRO A 112 0.54 12.58 -12.33
C PRO A 112 -0.60 11.64 -12.76
N PRO A 113 -0.28 10.45 -13.30
CA PRO A 113 -1.26 9.59 -13.96
C PRO A 113 -2.23 8.92 -12.99
N ASN A 114 -1.78 8.57 -11.78
CA ASN A 114 -2.63 8.00 -10.73
C ASN A 114 -2.01 8.18 -9.32
N PRO A 115 -2.79 8.02 -8.24
CA PRO A 115 -2.30 8.18 -6.86
C PRO A 115 -1.26 7.17 -6.38
N LEU A 116 -1.05 6.05 -7.10
CA LEU A 116 -0.23 4.93 -6.61
C LEU A 116 1.20 4.93 -7.16
N VAL A 117 1.50 5.75 -8.17
CA VAL A 117 2.88 6.11 -8.55
C VAL A 117 3.46 7.18 -7.60
N ASN A 118 4.78 7.39 -7.61
CA ASN A 118 5.42 8.31 -6.64
C ASN A 118 4.94 9.76 -6.80
N ALA A 119 4.96 10.31 -8.01
CA ALA A 119 4.53 11.68 -8.25
C ALA A 119 3.06 11.91 -7.84
N GLY A 120 2.18 10.95 -8.13
CA GLY A 120 0.77 11.04 -7.73
C GLY A 120 0.58 10.91 -6.23
N ALA A 121 1.34 10.04 -5.57
CA ALA A 121 1.31 9.94 -4.12
C ALA A 121 1.77 11.24 -3.44
N LEU A 122 2.83 11.88 -3.96
CA LEU A 122 3.30 13.19 -3.47
C LEU A 122 2.25 14.28 -3.70
N ALA A 123 1.56 14.28 -4.84
CA ALA A 123 0.44 15.18 -5.11
C ALA A 123 -0.71 14.98 -4.10
N VAL A 124 -1.05 13.73 -3.79
CA VAL A 124 -2.07 13.41 -2.78
C VAL A 124 -1.59 13.81 -1.38
N THR A 125 -0.35 13.49 -0.98
CA THR A 125 0.21 13.90 0.31
C THR A 125 0.21 15.44 0.48
N GLY A 126 0.45 16.19 -0.59
CA GLY A 126 0.36 17.66 -0.60
C GLY A 126 -1.04 18.22 -0.29
N LEU A 127 -2.09 17.41 -0.42
CA LEU A 127 -3.48 17.79 -0.07
C LEU A 127 -3.86 17.48 1.38
N ALA A 128 -2.98 16.84 2.15
CA ALA A 128 -3.22 16.50 3.55
C ALA A 128 -3.51 17.74 4.40
N GLU A 129 -4.56 17.67 5.22
CA GLU A 129 -4.94 18.75 6.13
C GLU A 129 -3.98 18.88 7.32
N GLY A 130 -3.78 20.12 7.76
CA GLY A 130 -2.90 20.50 8.88
C GLY A 130 -2.04 21.72 8.51
N LYS A 131 -1.70 22.55 9.50
CA LYS A 131 -0.93 23.79 9.28
C LYS A 131 0.57 23.58 9.12
N ASP A 132 1.08 22.50 9.68
CA ASP A 132 2.51 22.14 9.71
C ASP A 132 2.67 20.61 9.65
N LEU A 133 3.92 20.14 9.57
CA LEU A 133 4.26 18.72 9.51
C LEU A 133 3.67 17.90 10.67
N GLU A 134 3.73 18.42 11.90
CA GLU A 134 3.32 17.66 13.09
C GLU A 134 1.80 17.51 13.15
N GLU A 135 1.05 18.58 12.83
CA GLU A 135 -0.41 18.51 12.76
C GLU A 135 -0.87 17.60 11.62
N LYS A 136 -0.27 17.72 10.42
CA LYS A 136 -0.57 16.84 9.28
C LYS A 136 -0.32 15.38 9.63
N TRP A 137 0.82 15.10 10.26
CA TRP A 137 1.17 13.76 10.72
C TRP A 137 0.19 13.24 11.76
N ALA A 138 -0.15 14.02 12.78
CA ALA A 138 -1.06 13.60 13.85
C ALA A 138 -2.45 13.25 13.32
N LEU A 139 -3.00 14.06 12.40
CA LEU A 139 -4.30 13.81 11.78
C LEU A 139 -4.28 12.54 10.91
N PHE A 140 -3.26 12.38 10.07
CA PHE A 140 -3.10 11.18 9.26
C PHE A 140 -2.90 9.92 10.12
N GLN A 141 -2.06 9.99 11.16
CA GLN A 141 -1.82 8.89 12.07
C GLN A 141 -3.10 8.49 12.83
N ALA A 142 -3.89 9.47 13.28
CA ALA A 142 -5.18 9.20 13.92
C ALA A 142 -6.16 8.50 12.97
N PHE A 143 -6.18 8.89 11.69
CA PHE A 143 -6.96 8.20 10.66
C PHE A 143 -6.52 6.74 10.48
N VAL A 144 -5.21 6.46 10.40
CA VAL A 144 -4.69 5.10 10.27
C VAL A 144 -4.97 4.27 11.52
N ARG A 145 -4.84 4.84 12.72
CA ARG A 145 -5.20 4.18 13.99
C ARG A 145 -6.67 3.76 14.02
N ARG A 146 -7.57 4.63 13.52
CA ARG A 146 -8.99 4.32 13.36
C ARG A 146 -9.21 3.12 12.44
N LEU A 147 -8.51 3.04 11.31
CA LEU A 147 -8.57 1.89 10.40
C LEU A 147 -7.96 0.60 10.99
N ALA A 148 -6.95 0.73 11.85
CA ALA A 148 -6.27 -0.40 12.48
C ALA A 148 -6.97 -0.91 13.74
N GLY A 149 -7.80 -0.09 14.38
CA GLY A 149 -8.43 -0.41 15.68
C GLY A 149 -7.44 -0.44 16.85
N LYS A 150 -6.20 0.02 16.66
CA LYS A 150 -5.17 0.09 17.70
C LYS A 150 -4.15 1.19 17.41
N GLU A 151 -3.23 1.40 18.35
CA GLU A 151 -2.11 2.31 18.20
C GLU A 151 -1.17 1.89 17.07
N ILE A 152 -0.71 2.87 16.29
CA ILE A 152 0.20 2.71 15.17
C ILE A 152 1.33 3.72 15.32
N ALA A 153 2.56 3.24 15.13
CA ALA A 153 3.79 4.04 15.11
C ALA A 153 4.43 4.00 13.72
N PHE A 154 5.49 4.78 13.55
CA PHE A 154 6.35 4.73 12.38
C PHE A 154 7.79 4.50 12.84
N ASN A 155 8.57 3.83 11.99
CA ASN A 155 9.97 3.61 12.21
C ASN A 155 10.76 4.91 11.93
N ARG A 156 11.37 5.48 12.97
CA ARG A 156 12.10 6.76 12.82
C ARG A 156 13.34 6.62 11.95
N GLU A 157 14.10 5.54 12.11
CA GLU A 157 15.31 5.27 11.33
C GLU A 157 14.99 5.16 9.84
N VAL A 158 13.95 4.40 9.48
CA VAL A 158 13.50 4.30 8.08
C VAL A 158 12.99 5.65 7.58
N ALA A 159 12.21 6.40 8.37
CA ALA A 159 11.73 7.72 7.95
C ALA A 159 12.86 8.72 7.68
N GLU A 160 13.88 8.74 8.54
CA GLU A 160 15.09 9.57 8.37
C GLU A 160 15.88 9.12 7.14
N SER A 161 16.10 7.82 6.99
CA SER A 161 16.82 7.27 5.84
C SER A 161 16.12 7.56 4.51
N GLU A 162 14.79 7.40 4.44
CA GLU A 162 13.97 7.80 3.29
C GLU A 162 14.09 9.30 3.01
N TYR A 163 13.99 10.13 4.05
CA TYR A 163 14.07 11.58 3.92
C TYR A 163 15.43 12.05 3.35
N GLU A 164 16.53 11.50 3.83
CA GLU A 164 17.89 11.84 3.38
C GLU A 164 18.14 11.44 1.92
N HIS A 165 17.57 10.31 1.48
CA HIS A 165 17.81 9.75 0.15
C HIS A 165 16.70 10.07 -0.88
N ALA A 166 15.71 10.89 -0.51
CA ALA A 166 14.55 11.25 -1.34
C ALA A 166 14.83 12.22 -2.51
N PHE A 167 16.01 12.19 -3.13
CA PHE A 167 16.40 13.11 -4.21
C PHE A 167 15.41 13.11 -5.38
N LEU A 168 15.01 11.92 -5.86
CA LEU A 168 14.05 11.81 -6.96
C LEU A 168 12.66 12.34 -6.57
N ASN A 169 12.22 12.06 -5.34
CA ASN A 169 10.94 12.57 -4.84
C ASN A 169 10.96 14.10 -4.68
N ARG A 170 12.10 14.69 -4.26
CA ARG A 170 12.29 16.15 -4.28
C ARG A 170 12.19 16.72 -5.69
N SER A 171 12.83 16.08 -6.67
CA SER A 171 12.71 16.47 -8.08
C SER A 171 11.25 16.45 -8.57
N PHE A 172 10.50 15.40 -8.23
CA PHE A 172 9.06 15.36 -8.51
C PHE A 172 8.31 16.51 -7.82
N CYS A 173 8.58 16.78 -6.55
CA CYS A 173 7.90 17.87 -5.84
C CYS A 173 8.17 19.23 -6.49
N TYR A 174 9.41 19.57 -6.82
CA TYR A 174 9.71 20.83 -7.50
C TYR A 174 9.03 20.92 -8.88
N PHE A 175 9.01 19.82 -9.63
CA PHE A 175 8.29 19.76 -10.91
C PHE A 175 6.79 19.98 -10.73
N LEU A 176 6.16 19.29 -9.78
CA LEU A 176 4.72 19.43 -9.49
C LEU A 176 4.37 20.83 -8.97
N LYS A 177 5.26 21.44 -8.18
CA LYS A 177 5.11 22.79 -7.64
C LYS A 177 5.18 23.85 -8.74
N GLN A 178 6.10 23.70 -9.70
CA GLN A 178 6.19 24.57 -10.86
C GLN A 178 4.89 24.61 -11.68
N HIS A 179 4.15 23.49 -11.72
CA HIS A 179 2.88 23.36 -12.44
C HIS A 179 1.65 23.58 -11.55
N GLY A 180 1.82 24.02 -10.30
CA GLY A 180 0.71 24.30 -9.39
C GLY A 180 -0.09 23.06 -8.97
N ILE A 181 0.46 21.85 -9.15
CA ILE A 181 -0.17 20.60 -8.68
C ILE A 181 -0.07 20.50 -7.16
N ILE A 182 1.11 20.79 -6.61
CA ILE A 182 1.34 20.90 -5.17
C ILE A 182 1.66 22.35 -4.78
N GLU A 183 1.39 22.67 -3.52
CA GLU A 183 1.65 23.97 -2.90
C GLU A 183 2.40 23.73 -1.57
N GLY A 184 2.97 24.79 -0.98
CA GLY A 184 3.66 24.71 0.31
C GLY A 184 5.14 24.32 0.23
N ASP A 185 5.71 23.97 1.37
CA ASP A 185 7.12 23.61 1.52
C ASP A 185 7.41 22.18 1.05
N VAL A 186 8.46 22.01 0.24
CA VAL A 186 8.81 20.71 -0.34
C VAL A 186 9.41 19.79 0.72
N GLU A 187 10.21 20.30 1.65
CA GLU A 187 10.87 19.48 2.66
C GLU A 187 9.86 18.99 3.71
N GLU A 188 8.88 19.82 4.09
CA GLU A 188 7.75 19.37 4.93
C GLU A 188 6.95 18.24 4.26
N LEU A 189 6.67 18.35 2.96
CA LEU A 189 5.95 17.31 2.21
C LEU A 189 6.76 16.02 2.16
N ILE A 190 8.05 16.10 1.86
CA ILE A 190 8.95 14.93 1.83
C ILE A 190 9.04 14.30 3.22
N ALA A 191 9.15 15.09 4.29
CA ALA A 191 9.15 14.58 5.65
C ALA A 191 7.84 13.84 5.99
N LEU A 192 6.69 14.39 5.61
CA LEU A 192 5.39 13.74 5.80
C LEU A 192 5.29 12.42 5.01
N TYR A 193 5.70 12.44 3.75
CA TYR A 193 5.70 11.26 2.89
C TYR A 193 6.65 10.16 3.41
N SER A 194 7.83 10.53 3.93
CA SER A 194 8.77 9.59 4.56
C SER A 194 8.20 8.96 5.82
N ARG A 195 7.57 9.73 6.72
CA ARG A 195 6.88 9.19 7.91
C ARG A 195 5.73 8.25 7.52
N GLN A 196 4.98 8.62 6.48
CA GLN A 196 3.91 7.79 5.92
C GLN A 196 4.45 6.44 5.42
N CYS A 197 5.53 6.43 4.64
CA CYS A 197 6.17 5.21 4.16
C CYS A 197 6.73 4.34 5.30
N ALA A 198 7.19 4.98 6.37
CA ALA A 198 7.76 4.31 7.52
C ALA A 198 6.74 3.80 8.56
N LEU A 199 5.43 3.92 8.31
CA LEU A 199 4.40 3.31 9.18
C LEU A 199 4.68 1.82 9.40
N GLU A 200 4.60 1.35 10.63
CA GLU A 200 4.91 -0.02 11.01
C GLU A 200 3.65 -0.84 11.32
N MET A 201 3.54 -2.01 10.69
CA MET A 201 2.43 -2.95 10.91
C MET A 201 2.90 -4.40 10.78
N ASP A 202 2.17 -5.31 11.41
CA ASP A 202 2.24 -6.74 11.14
C ASP A 202 1.27 -7.13 10.00
N CYS A 203 1.36 -8.39 9.52
CA CYS A 203 0.47 -8.89 8.47
C CYS A 203 -1.01 -8.87 8.89
N LEU A 204 -1.32 -9.11 10.16
CA LEU A 204 -2.69 -9.21 10.66
C LEU A 204 -3.38 -7.84 10.65
N LEU A 205 -2.69 -6.77 11.04
CA LEU A 205 -3.15 -5.41 10.93
C LEU A 205 -3.36 -5.00 9.48
N LEU A 206 -2.40 -5.34 8.61
CA LEU A 206 -2.51 -5.03 7.20
C LEU A 206 -3.73 -5.73 6.58
N ALA A 207 -3.96 -6.99 6.97
CA ALA A 207 -5.16 -7.74 6.60
C ALA A 207 -6.44 -7.11 7.16
N ARG A 208 -6.44 -6.67 8.43
CA ARG A 208 -7.60 -5.99 9.06
C ARG A 208 -7.97 -4.71 8.32
N ILE A 209 -7.00 -3.85 8.02
CA ILE A 209 -7.25 -2.63 7.24
C ILE A 209 -7.75 -3.01 5.84
N GLY A 210 -7.15 -4.02 5.21
CA GLY A 210 -7.67 -4.59 3.96
C GLY A 210 -9.13 -5.04 4.07
N ALA A 211 -9.56 -5.58 5.21
CA ALA A 211 -10.94 -5.99 5.47
C ALA A 211 -11.89 -4.79 5.59
N VAL A 212 -11.43 -3.66 6.14
CA VAL A 212 -12.20 -2.39 6.11
C VAL A 212 -12.45 -1.97 4.66
N PHE A 213 -11.42 -1.99 3.80
CA PHE A 213 -11.60 -1.72 2.38
C PHE A 213 -12.49 -2.77 1.70
N ALA A 214 -12.38 -4.05 2.06
CA ALA A 214 -13.23 -5.13 1.53
C ALA A 214 -14.71 -4.93 1.89
N GLY A 215 -15.00 -4.54 3.13
CA GLY A 215 -16.34 -4.36 3.70
C GLY A 215 -17.00 -3.02 3.38
N GLY A 216 -16.49 -2.28 2.38
CA GLY A 216 -17.07 -0.99 1.98
C GLY A 216 -16.85 0.11 3.02
N GLY A 217 -15.75 0.05 3.77
CA GLY A 217 -15.37 1.05 4.75
C GLY A 217 -15.87 0.81 6.17
N ARG A 218 -16.49 -0.33 6.44
CA ARG A 218 -16.97 -0.71 7.77
C ARG A 218 -15.89 -1.41 8.59
N ASP A 219 -15.90 -1.15 9.88
CA ASP A 219 -15.10 -1.88 10.86
C ASP A 219 -15.59 -3.34 10.91
N PRO A 220 -14.71 -4.33 10.68
CA PRO A 220 -15.10 -5.74 10.59
C PRO A 220 -15.52 -6.35 11.94
N GLU A 221 -15.21 -5.70 13.07
CA GLU A 221 -15.51 -6.18 14.42
C GLU A 221 -16.77 -5.50 14.99
N THR A 222 -16.97 -4.22 14.67
CA THR A 222 -18.04 -3.41 15.25
C THR A 222 -19.13 -2.98 14.26
N GLY A 223 -18.90 -3.13 12.95
CA GLY A 223 -19.81 -2.72 11.89
C GLY A 223 -19.93 -1.21 11.67
N LYS A 224 -19.23 -0.39 12.48
CA LYS A 224 -19.21 1.08 12.38
C LYS A 224 -18.55 1.53 11.08
N GLY A 225 -19.04 2.60 10.47
CA GLY A 225 -18.38 3.21 9.31
C GLY A 225 -17.07 3.90 9.71
N LEU A 226 -15.95 3.48 9.10
CA LEU A 226 -14.62 4.08 9.30
C LEU A 226 -14.19 4.96 8.13
N ILE A 227 -14.62 4.62 6.91
CA ILE A 227 -14.51 5.43 5.69
C ILE A 227 -15.79 5.26 4.87
N SER A 228 -16.07 6.17 3.95
CA SER A 228 -17.20 6.01 3.04
C SER A 228 -17.02 4.82 2.09
N GLU A 229 -18.14 4.20 1.69
CA GLU A 229 -18.14 3.13 0.69
C GLU A 229 -17.55 3.60 -0.65
N LYS A 230 -17.78 4.87 -0.99
CA LYS A 230 -17.23 5.52 -2.17
C LYS A 230 -15.70 5.55 -2.13
N THR A 231 -15.11 5.99 -1.02
CA THR A 231 -13.66 5.98 -0.81
C THR A 231 -13.09 4.56 -0.89
N ALA A 232 -13.72 3.59 -0.22
CA ALA A 232 -13.29 2.20 -0.27
C ALA A 232 -13.30 1.64 -1.71
N ARG A 233 -14.35 1.96 -2.49
CA ARG A 233 -14.47 1.57 -3.90
C ARG A 233 -13.37 2.19 -4.77
N ILE A 234 -13.12 3.49 -4.65
CA ILE A 234 -12.09 4.20 -5.42
C ILE A 234 -10.71 3.59 -5.14
N CYS A 235 -10.36 3.41 -3.86
CA CYS A 235 -9.08 2.81 -3.49
C CYS A 235 -8.93 1.40 -4.07
N ARG A 236 -9.95 0.55 -3.98
CA ARG A 236 -9.91 -0.82 -4.56
C ARG A 236 -9.75 -0.79 -6.09
N ALA A 237 -10.45 0.11 -6.79
CA ALA A 237 -10.32 0.23 -8.23
C ALA A 237 -8.90 0.60 -8.64
N LEU A 238 -8.31 1.61 -7.99
CA LEU A 238 -6.93 2.03 -8.26
C LEU A 238 -5.90 0.98 -7.84
N MET A 239 -6.14 0.23 -6.76
CA MET A 239 -5.30 -0.92 -6.41
C MET A 239 -5.33 -2.00 -7.50
N ALA A 240 -6.48 -2.26 -8.10
CA ALA A 240 -6.63 -3.27 -9.14
C ALA A 240 -5.89 -2.90 -10.44
N SER A 241 -5.87 -1.61 -10.82
CA SER A 241 -5.25 -1.14 -12.06
C SER A 241 -3.79 -0.68 -11.90
N CYS A 242 -3.42 -0.12 -10.75
CA CYS A 242 -2.15 0.60 -10.59
C CYS A 242 -1.29 0.09 -9.41
N GLY A 243 -1.73 -0.92 -8.67
CA GLY A 243 -1.17 -1.20 -7.35
C GLY A 243 0.11 -2.04 -7.29
N MET A 244 0.46 -2.76 -8.36
CA MET A 244 1.59 -3.70 -8.43
C MET A 244 2.72 -3.20 -9.36
N TYR A 245 2.93 -1.89 -9.40
CA TYR A 245 3.89 -1.22 -10.29
C TYR A 245 3.65 -1.62 -11.76
N ASN A 246 4.71 -1.83 -12.55
CA ASN A 246 4.64 -2.26 -13.96
C ASN A 246 4.18 -3.72 -14.13
N ALA A 247 3.77 -4.38 -13.05
CA ALA A 247 3.25 -5.74 -13.07
C ALA A 247 1.74 -5.79 -12.83
N SER A 248 1.05 -4.65 -12.71
CA SER A 248 -0.39 -4.60 -12.37
C SER A 248 -1.28 -5.38 -13.36
N GLY A 249 -1.02 -5.29 -14.67
CA GLY A 249 -1.76 -6.06 -15.67
C GLY A 249 -1.52 -7.57 -15.57
N GLU A 250 -0.26 -7.99 -15.40
CA GLU A 250 0.11 -9.40 -15.21
C GLU A 250 -0.49 -9.97 -13.90
N PHE A 251 -0.45 -9.17 -12.83
CA PHE A 251 -1.01 -9.52 -11.53
C PHE A 251 -2.53 -9.72 -11.61
N ALA A 252 -3.24 -8.84 -12.32
CA ALA A 252 -4.67 -8.95 -12.53
C ALA A 252 -5.05 -10.27 -13.24
N VAL A 253 -4.24 -10.74 -14.19
CA VAL A 253 -4.48 -12.01 -14.88
C VAL A 253 -4.19 -13.22 -13.97
N LYS A 254 -3.12 -13.18 -13.18
CA LYS A 254 -2.67 -14.35 -12.40
C LYS A 254 -3.33 -14.47 -11.02
N ALA A 255 -3.33 -13.37 -10.25
CA ALA A 255 -3.87 -13.33 -8.88
C ALA A 255 -5.29 -12.78 -8.83
N GLY A 256 -5.66 -11.88 -9.76
CA GLY A 256 -7.04 -11.43 -9.94
C GLY A 256 -7.63 -10.61 -8.79
N VAL A 257 -6.83 -10.08 -7.89
CA VAL A 257 -7.32 -9.31 -6.72
C VAL A 257 -6.76 -7.90 -6.71
N PRO A 258 -7.53 -6.88 -6.26
CA PRO A 258 -6.98 -5.57 -5.94
C PRO A 258 -5.86 -5.70 -4.90
N ALA A 259 -4.66 -5.20 -5.21
CA ALA A 259 -3.53 -5.26 -4.30
C ALA A 259 -2.62 -4.04 -4.41
N LYS A 260 -1.89 -3.72 -3.34
CA LYS A 260 -0.78 -2.76 -3.35
C LYS A 260 0.45 -3.39 -2.75
N SER A 261 1.56 -3.30 -3.47
CA SER A 261 2.88 -3.75 -3.02
C SER A 261 3.71 -2.60 -2.43
N GLY A 262 4.59 -2.92 -1.48
CA GLY A 262 5.61 -2.05 -0.91
C GLY A 262 7.00 -2.69 -1.02
N VAL A 263 8.03 -1.86 -1.23
CA VAL A 263 9.44 -2.33 -1.39
C VAL A 263 10.03 -2.95 -0.12
N SER A 264 9.34 -2.90 1.02
CA SER A 264 9.68 -3.72 2.18
C SER A 264 9.37 -5.21 1.97
N GLY A 265 8.65 -5.57 0.91
CA GLY A 265 8.15 -6.91 0.65
C GLY A 265 6.74 -7.15 1.19
N CYS A 266 6.06 -6.12 1.69
CA CYS A 266 4.66 -6.23 2.09
C CYS A 266 3.70 -6.07 0.90
N ILE A 267 2.59 -6.81 0.94
CA ILE A 267 1.46 -6.66 0.02
C ILE A 267 0.18 -6.59 0.83
N MET A 268 -0.63 -5.57 0.57
CA MET A 268 -2.04 -5.55 1.00
C MET A 268 -2.92 -5.93 -0.18
N ALA A 269 -3.72 -6.98 -0.06
CA ALA A 269 -4.73 -7.35 -1.04
C ALA A 269 -6.13 -7.33 -0.44
N VAL A 270 -7.13 -7.07 -1.29
CA VAL A 270 -8.51 -6.85 -0.86
C VAL A 270 -9.44 -7.66 -1.75
N ILE A 271 -10.25 -8.52 -1.13
CA ILE A 271 -11.32 -9.27 -1.81
C ILE A 271 -12.65 -8.62 -1.43
N PRO A 272 -13.28 -7.83 -2.33
CA PRO A 272 -14.52 -7.10 -2.04
C PRO A 272 -15.61 -7.99 -1.42
N GLY A 273 -16.22 -7.52 -0.33
CA GLY A 273 -17.28 -8.21 0.39
C GLY A 273 -16.84 -9.47 1.15
N ARG A 274 -15.54 -9.82 1.14
CA ARG A 274 -15.04 -11.07 1.72
C ARG A 274 -13.97 -10.81 2.78
N LEU A 275 -12.77 -10.42 2.40
CA LEU A 275 -11.65 -10.33 3.33
C LEU A 275 -10.52 -9.42 2.83
N GLY A 276 -9.71 -8.94 3.76
CA GLY A 276 -8.39 -8.39 3.49
C GLY A 276 -7.30 -9.42 3.70
N ILE A 277 -6.19 -9.23 2.98
CA ILE A 277 -4.99 -10.06 3.05
C ILE A 277 -3.80 -9.15 3.29
N GLY A 278 -2.99 -9.49 4.28
CA GLY A 278 -1.68 -8.90 4.51
C GLY A 278 -0.61 -9.96 4.28
N VAL A 279 0.39 -9.66 3.48
CA VAL A 279 1.52 -10.55 3.22
C VAL A 279 2.81 -9.79 3.43
N TYR A 280 3.85 -10.47 3.92
CA TYR A 280 5.18 -9.94 4.03
C TYR A 280 6.20 -11.00 3.63
N SER A 281 6.96 -10.70 2.58
CA SER A 281 8.12 -11.48 2.20
C SER A 281 9.14 -10.57 1.51
N PRO A 282 10.28 -10.25 2.16
CA PRO A 282 11.21 -9.20 1.72
C PRO A 282 11.89 -9.44 0.38
N GLY A 283 11.99 -10.69 -0.08
CA GLY A 283 12.58 -11.02 -1.38
C GLY A 283 11.76 -10.45 -2.53
N LEU A 284 12.29 -9.41 -3.19
CA LEU A 284 11.66 -8.73 -4.32
C LEU A 284 12.14 -9.25 -5.68
N ASP A 285 11.29 -9.12 -6.69
CA ASP A 285 11.65 -9.21 -8.10
C ASP A 285 12.31 -7.92 -8.62
N GLU A 286 12.71 -7.90 -9.90
CA GLU A 286 13.31 -6.74 -10.56
C GLU A 286 12.35 -5.54 -10.68
N LYS A 287 11.04 -5.76 -10.53
CA LYS A 287 10.00 -4.72 -10.59
C LYS A 287 9.66 -4.16 -9.19
N GLY A 288 10.28 -4.67 -8.12
CA GLY A 288 10.08 -4.24 -6.74
C GLY A 288 8.88 -4.89 -6.03
N ASN A 289 8.38 -6.03 -6.52
CA ASN A 289 7.29 -6.79 -5.91
C ASN A 289 7.81 -8.01 -5.14
N SER A 290 7.19 -8.31 -4.00
CA SER A 290 7.48 -9.53 -3.22
C SER A 290 7.19 -10.80 -4.02
N LEU A 291 8.22 -11.60 -4.32
CA LEU A 291 8.08 -12.86 -5.07
C LEU A 291 7.26 -13.89 -4.28
N GLY A 292 7.59 -14.06 -3.00
CA GLY A 292 6.84 -14.94 -2.10
C GLY A 292 5.39 -14.50 -1.98
N GLY A 293 5.16 -13.21 -1.73
CA GLY A 293 3.81 -12.68 -1.56
C GLY A 293 2.96 -12.75 -2.83
N TRP A 294 3.56 -12.49 -3.99
CA TRP A 294 2.93 -12.68 -5.28
C TRP A 294 2.51 -14.13 -5.46
N LYS A 295 3.44 -15.08 -5.25
CA LYS A 295 3.15 -16.49 -5.45
C LYS A 295 2.03 -16.98 -4.54
N PHE A 296 2.04 -16.54 -3.29
CA PHE A 296 1.00 -16.86 -2.34
C PHE A 296 -0.39 -16.43 -2.84
N LEU A 297 -0.53 -15.22 -3.38
CA LEU A 297 -1.80 -14.73 -3.93
C LEU A 297 -2.24 -15.49 -5.19
N GLU A 298 -1.31 -15.91 -6.05
CA GLU A 298 -1.62 -16.81 -7.18
C GLU A 298 -2.17 -18.15 -6.71
N LEU A 299 -1.51 -18.81 -5.75
CA LEU A 299 -1.93 -20.11 -5.22
C LEU A 299 -3.33 -20.00 -4.58
N LEU A 300 -3.55 -18.93 -3.82
CA LEU A 300 -4.81 -18.67 -3.17
C LEU A 300 -5.95 -18.45 -4.19
N ASN A 301 -5.66 -17.79 -5.31
CA ASN A 301 -6.62 -17.66 -6.42
C ASN A 301 -6.89 -18.99 -7.14
N GLN A 302 -5.85 -19.76 -7.45
CA GLN A 302 -5.97 -21.04 -8.14
C GLN A 302 -6.84 -22.05 -7.37
N GLU A 303 -6.71 -22.09 -6.04
CA GLU A 303 -7.39 -23.08 -5.21
C GLU A 303 -8.74 -22.61 -4.67
N TYR A 304 -8.89 -21.31 -4.38
CA TYR A 304 -10.05 -20.78 -3.68
C TYR A 304 -10.85 -19.73 -4.47
N ARG A 305 -10.46 -19.46 -5.73
CA ARG A 305 -11.14 -18.53 -6.65
C ARG A 305 -11.47 -17.21 -5.96
N ILE A 306 -10.40 -16.52 -5.55
CA ILE A 306 -10.51 -15.22 -4.88
C ILE A 306 -10.55 -14.05 -5.87
N GLY A 307 -10.24 -14.30 -7.14
CA GLY A 307 -10.24 -13.29 -8.18
C GLY A 307 -11.59 -12.59 -8.33
N ILE A 308 -11.53 -11.33 -8.76
CA ILE A 308 -12.69 -10.47 -9.04
C ILE A 308 -13.04 -10.42 -10.53
N TYR A 309 -12.33 -11.20 -11.35
CA TYR A 309 -12.51 -11.32 -12.80
C TYR A 309 -13.00 -12.73 -13.16
#